data_AF-A0A7I7LGG2-F1
#
_entry.id   AF-A0A7I7LGG2-F1
#
_cell.length_a   1.000
_cell.length_b   1.000
_cell.length_c   1.000
_cell.angle_alpha   90.00
_cell.angle_beta   90.00
_cell.angle_gamma   90.00
#
_symmetry.space_group_name_H-M   'P 1'
#
loop_
_entity.id
_entity.type
_entity.pdbx_description
1 polymer ?
#
loop_
_entity_poly.entity_id
_entity_poly.type
_entity_poly.pdbx_seq_one_letter_code
_entity_poly.pdbx_strand_id
1 'polypeptide(L)'
;MHCWDAVTAVGPEEPIESELAADGVTEFIDDVLPAMSKDLAGPFQTISLRACDTDTRWTVRVGDGHCHAMPIETVADATVSATASDLVLLLWGRRRPDRVDVDGAAEALRRFLARATF
;
A
#
# COMPACT_ATOMS: atom_id res chain seq x y z
N MET A 1 12.16 13.69 2.84
CA MET A 1 12.84 13.69 4.16
C MET A 1 12.10 14.61 5.13
N HIS A 2 10.92 14.19 5.54
CA HIS A 2 10.13 14.83 6.59
C HIS A 2 9.92 13.79 7.70
N CYS A 3 10.84 13.81 8.66
CA CYS A 3 10.82 13.14 9.97
C CYS A 3 9.98 11.86 10.13
N TRP A 4 10.42 10.75 9.54
CA TRP A 4 10.05 9.44 10.04
C TRP A 4 11.04 9.00 11.13
N ASP A 5 10.87 9.53 12.34
CA ASP A 5 11.31 8.80 13.54
C ASP A 5 10.14 8.79 14.52
N ALA A 6 9.28 7.80 14.34
CA ALA A 6 8.17 7.51 15.24
C ALA A 6 8.29 6.04 15.68
N VAL A 7 9.00 5.88 16.78
CA VAL A 7 8.87 4.85 17.83
C VAL A 7 8.71 3.41 17.35
N THR A 8 9.77 2.65 17.57
CA THR A 8 9.69 1.19 17.76
C THR A 8 8.78 0.90 18.95
N ALA A 9 7.55 0.44 18.73
CA ALA A 9 6.64 0.04 19.81
C ALA A 9 6.52 -1.50 19.88
N VAL A 10 7.34 -2.10 20.76
CA VAL A 10 7.01 -3.39 21.38
C VAL A 10 5.95 -3.08 22.44
N GLY A 11 4.68 -3.03 22.02
CA GLY A 11 3.49 -2.68 22.80
C GLY A 11 2.25 -2.68 21.90
N PRO A 12 1.01 -2.67 22.42
CA PRO A 12 -0.19 -2.90 21.61
C PRO A 12 -0.28 -1.87 20.49
N GLU A 13 -0.07 -2.34 19.26
CA GLU A 13 -0.29 -1.73 17.95
C GLU A 13 -1.10 -0.42 17.96
N GLU A 14 -0.47 0.69 18.39
CA GLU A 14 -1.13 1.99 18.37
C GLU A 14 -1.20 2.48 16.92
N PRO A 15 -2.39 2.84 16.41
CA PRO A 15 -2.53 3.29 15.04
C PRO A 15 -1.79 4.60 14.82
N ILE A 16 -1.22 4.75 13.62
CA ILE A 16 -0.66 6.03 13.15
C ILE A 16 -1.85 6.99 12.96
N GLU A 17 -1.66 8.26 13.30
CA GLU A 17 -2.66 9.31 13.05
C GLU A 17 -3.08 9.31 11.57
N SER A 18 -4.38 9.41 11.31
CA SER A 18 -4.98 9.10 10.01
C SER A 18 -4.44 9.96 8.86
N GLU A 19 -4.29 11.28 9.05
CA GLU A 19 -3.75 12.17 8.01
C GLU A 19 -2.26 11.90 7.76
N LEU A 20 -1.47 11.71 8.83
CA LEU A 20 -0.06 11.32 8.72
C LEU A 20 0.11 9.96 8.02
N ALA A 21 -0.78 9.01 8.30
CA ALA A 21 -0.75 7.71 7.66
C ALA A 21 -1.10 7.80 6.16
N ALA A 22 -2.08 8.63 5.79
CA ALA A 22 -2.45 8.85 4.39
C ALA A 22 -1.32 9.54 3.60
N ASP A 23 -0.63 10.50 4.22
CA ASP A 23 0.60 11.08 3.66
C ASP A 23 1.68 9.99 3.46
N GLY A 24 1.88 9.13 4.46
CA GLY A 24 2.80 7.99 4.37
C GLY A 24 2.44 6.97 3.27
N VAL A 25 1.15 6.73 2.99
CA VAL A 25 0.73 5.91 1.83
C VAL A 25 1.13 6.59 0.52
N THR A 26 0.92 7.91 0.42
CA THR A 26 1.27 8.71 -0.76
C THR A 26 2.78 8.68 -0.99
N GLU A 27 3.58 8.98 0.03
CA GLU A 27 5.06 8.92 -0.03
C GLU A 27 5.55 7.51 -0.39
N PHE A 28 4.93 6.47 0.16
CA PHE A 28 5.30 5.10 -0.20
C PHE A 28 5.08 4.83 -1.70
N ILE A 29 3.94 5.25 -2.26
CA ILE A 29 3.61 5.02 -3.67
C ILE A 29 4.51 5.84 -4.60
N ASP A 30 4.81 7.08 -4.22
CA ASP A 30 5.53 8.02 -5.08
C ASP A 30 7.06 7.87 -4.99
N ASP A 31 7.60 7.53 -3.82
CA ASP A 31 9.05 7.50 -3.60
C ASP A 31 9.61 6.09 -3.37
N VAL A 32 8.94 5.28 -2.54
CA VAL A 32 9.45 3.96 -2.14
C VAL A 32 9.19 2.91 -3.23
N LEU A 33 7.95 2.84 -3.71
CA LEU A 33 7.51 1.83 -4.66
C LEU A 33 8.28 1.88 -6.00
N PRO A 34 8.61 3.06 -6.58
CA PRO A 34 9.45 3.14 -7.77
C PRO A 34 10.89 2.68 -7.55
N ALA A 35 11.44 2.90 -6.36
CA ALA A 35 12.76 2.38 -6.00
C ALA A 35 12.77 0.84 -5.90
N MET A 36 11.63 0.24 -5.52
CA MET A 36 11.42 -1.21 -5.47
C MET A 36 10.95 -1.82 -6.80
N SER A 37 10.90 -1.03 -7.88
CA SER A 37 10.26 -1.44 -9.13
C SER A 37 10.80 -2.75 -9.70
N LYS A 38 12.11 -3.04 -9.58
CA LYS A 38 12.72 -4.30 -10.01
C LYS A 38 12.17 -5.55 -9.31
N ASP A 39 11.65 -5.38 -8.09
CA ASP A 39 11.05 -6.46 -7.29
C ASP A 39 9.57 -6.69 -7.64
N LEU A 40 8.99 -5.85 -8.51
CA LEU A 40 7.63 -5.98 -9.07
C LEU A 40 7.62 -6.83 -10.34
N ALA A 41 8.24 -8.01 -10.29
CA ALA A 41 8.27 -8.94 -11.42
C ALA A 41 6.89 -9.54 -11.71
N GLY A 42 6.66 -9.94 -12.98
CA GLY A 42 5.44 -10.60 -13.43
C GLY A 42 4.51 -9.70 -14.25
N PRO A 43 3.33 -10.21 -14.66
CA PRO A 43 2.43 -9.46 -15.53
C PRO A 43 1.85 -8.24 -14.82
N PHE A 44 1.56 -7.21 -15.60
CA PHE A 44 0.92 -6.01 -15.09
C PHE A 44 -0.38 -6.32 -14.35
N GLN A 45 -0.57 -5.62 -13.24
CA GLN A 45 -1.79 -5.60 -12.45
C GLN A 45 -2.02 -4.20 -11.89
N THR A 46 -3.28 -3.85 -11.67
CA THR A 46 -3.71 -2.60 -11.07
C THR A 46 -4.30 -2.87 -9.68
N ILE A 47 -3.72 -2.22 -8.67
CA ILE A 47 -4.17 -2.29 -7.28
C ILE A 47 -4.73 -0.93 -6.88
N SER A 48 -5.91 -0.93 -6.28
CA SER A 48 -6.46 0.25 -5.63
C SER A 48 -6.39 0.11 -4.11
N LEU A 49 -5.97 1.16 -3.42
CA LEU A 49 -5.94 1.24 -1.97
C LEU A 49 -6.93 2.32 -1.55
N ARG A 50 -7.82 2.03 -0.61
CA ARG A 50 -8.86 2.94 -0.13
C ARG A 50 -8.80 3.05 1.38
N ALA A 51 -8.48 4.24 1.88
CA ALA A 51 -8.56 4.56 3.29
C ALA A 51 -10.02 4.90 3.65
N CYS A 52 -10.61 4.16 4.60
CA CYS A 52 -12.00 4.38 5.01
C CYS A 52 -12.18 5.50 6.05
N ASP A 53 -11.11 5.89 6.73
CA ASP A 53 -11.04 6.90 7.79
C ASP A 53 -10.71 8.31 7.27
N THR A 54 -10.01 8.42 6.13
CA THR A 54 -9.67 9.70 5.49
C THR A 54 -10.37 9.94 4.15
N ASP A 55 -11.22 9.00 3.70
CA ASP A 55 -11.84 8.97 2.37
C ASP A 55 -10.84 9.16 1.20
N THR A 56 -9.58 8.76 1.42
CA THR A 56 -8.50 8.88 0.43
C THR A 56 -8.36 7.59 -0.37
N ARG A 57 -7.98 7.72 -1.65
CA ARG A 57 -7.81 6.58 -2.56
C ARG A 57 -6.59 6.75 -3.44
N TRP A 58 -5.87 5.65 -3.61
CA TRP A 58 -4.72 5.54 -4.51
C TRP A 58 -4.95 4.40 -5.48
N THR A 59 -4.45 4.55 -6.70
CA THR A 59 -4.45 3.46 -7.68
C THR A 59 -3.08 3.37 -8.33
N VAL A 60 -2.51 2.17 -8.35
CA VAL A 60 -1.18 1.92 -8.88
C VAL A 60 -1.22 0.74 -9.84
N ARG A 61 -0.55 0.89 -10.98
CA ARG A 61 -0.27 -0.21 -11.90
C ARG A 61 1.16 -0.68 -11.69
N VAL A 62 1.36 -1.96 -11.43
CA VAL A 62 2.68 -2.57 -11.20
C VAL A 62 2.88 -3.79 -12.08
N GLY A 63 4.12 -4.08 -12.47
CA GLY A 63 4.49 -5.28 -13.22
C GLY A 63 5.69 -5.03 -14.13
N ASP A 64 6.29 -6.12 -14.60
CA ASP A 64 7.47 -6.12 -15.48
C ASP A 64 8.61 -5.23 -14.97
N GLY A 65 8.81 -5.14 -13.66
CA GLY A 65 9.85 -4.28 -13.12
C GLY A 65 9.49 -2.79 -13.08
N HIS A 66 8.22 -2.42 -13.25
CA HIS A 66 7.73 -1.05 -13.34
C HIS A 66 6.56 -0.78 -12.37
N CYS A 67 6.38 0.49 -12.01
CA CYS A 67 5.20 0.97 -11.31
C CYS A 67 4.78 2.37 -11.79
N HIS A 68 3.47 2.62 -11.82
CA HIS A 68 2.89 3.89 -12.23
C HIS A 68 1.67 4.21 -11.37
N ALA A 69 1.62 5.43 -10.81
CA ALA A 69 0.38 5.97 -10.27
C ALA A 69 -0.65 6.13 -11.41
N MET A 70 -1.90 5.81 -11.13
CA MET A 70 -3.01 5.82 -12.07
C MET A 70 -4.15 6.70 -11.54
N PRO A 71 -5.00 7.25 -12.43
CA PRO A 71 -6.24 7.90 -12.00
C PRO A 71 -7.09 6.99 -11.12
N ILE A 72 -7.78 7.58 -10.14
CA ILE A 72 -8.57 6.86 -9.12
C ILE A 72 -9.73 6.05 -9.73
N GLU A 73 -10.21 6.47 -10.90
CA GLU A 73 -11.30 5.88 -11.65
C GLU A 73 -10.87 4.66 -12.47
N THR A 74 -9.56 4.36 -12.49
CA THR A 74 -9.03 3.19 -13.19
C THR A 74 -9.60 1.91 -12.58
N VAL A 75 -10.09 1.02 -13.43
CA VAL A 75 -10.53 -0.32 -13.00
C VAL A 75 -9.34 -1.07 -12.42
N ALA A 76 -9.45 -1.49 -11.17
CA ALA A 76 -8.42 -2.23 -10.46
C ALA A 76 -8.72 -3.73 -10.51
N ASP A 77 -7.66 -4.54 -10.62
CA ASP A 77 -7.75 -6.00 -10.50
C ASP A 77 -8.07 -6.41 -9.06
N ALA A 78 -7.61 -5.62 -8.09
CA ALA A 78 -7.97 -5.75 -6.68
C ALA A 78 -8.07 -4.38 -6.01
N THR A 79 -9.04 -4.25 -5.10
CA THR A 79 -9.20 -3.08 -4.24
C THR A 79 -9.02 -3.50 -2.79
N VAL A 80 -8.13 -2.82 -2.08
CA VAL A 80 -7.88 -3.03 -0.64
C VAL A 80 -8.49 -1.87 0.13
N SER A 81 -9.37 -2.16 1.09
CA SER A 81 -9.98 -1.16 1.96
C SER A 81 -9.58 -1.40 3.42
N ALA A 82 -9.04 -0.37 4.07
CA ALA A 82 -8.67 -0.39 5.49
C ALA A 82 -8.52 1.05 6.02
N THR A 83 -8.07 1.22 7.26
CA THR A 83 -7.62 2.54 7.74
C THR A 83 -6.33 2.95 7.02
N ALA A 84 -6.07 4.25 6.90
CA ALA A 84 -4.80 4.74 6.34
C ALA A 84 -3.58 4.15 7.09
N SER A 85 -3.67 4.03 8.42
CA SER A 85 -2.64 3.39 9.25
C SER A 85 -2.42 1.93 8.87
N ASP A 86 -3.48 1.15 8.68
CA ASP A 86 -3.33 -0.27 8.30
C ASP A 86 -2.80 -0.41 6.86
N LEU A 87 -3.20 0.47 5.95
CA LEU A 87 -2.68 0.48 4.58
C LEU A 87 -1.18 0.76 4.54
N VAL A 88 -0.70 1.81 5.21
CA VAL A 88 0.74 2.13 5.20
C VAL A 88 1.54 1.01 5.88
N LEU A 89 1.07 0.46 7.00
CA LEU A 89 1.73 -0.66 7.66
C LEU A 89 1.71 -1.94 6.81
N LEU A 90 0.65 -2.18 6.02
CA LEU A 90 0.58 -3.29 5.07
C LEU A 90 1.63 -3.12 3.96
N LEU A 91 1.80 -1.91 3.44
CA LEU A 91 2.81 -1.60 2.40
C LEU A 91 4.24 -1.84 2.91
N TRP A 92 4.49 -1.56 4.19
CA TRP A 92 5.76 -1.85 4.86
C TRP A 92 5.94 -3.31 5.30
N GLY A 93 4.98 -4.20 5.03
CA GLY A 93 5.02 -5.60 5.46
C GLY A 93 4.85 -5.81 6.98
N ARG A 94 4.42 -4.78 7.71
CA ARG A 94 4.24 -4.77 9.18
C ARG A 94 2.82 -5.13 9.62
N ARG A 95 1.86 -5.14 8.68
CA ARG A 95 0.51 -5.65 8.89
C ARG A 95 0.24 -6.86 8.01
N ARG A 96 -0.52 -7.80 8.55
CA ARG A 96 -0.94 -8.98 7.79
C ARG A 96 -2.17 -8.65 6.93
N PRO A 97 -2.33 -9.30 5.76
CA PRO A 97 -3.45 -9.04 4.84
C PRO A 97 -4.82 -9.50 5.37
N ASP A 98 -4.87 -10.26 6.46
CA ASP A 98 -6.11 -10.74 7.09
C ASP A 98 -6.88 -9.62 7.82
N ARG A 99 -6.28 -8.43 7.96
CA ARG A 99 -6.87 -7.25 8.58
C ARG A 99 -7.42 -6.21 7.60
N VAL A 100 -7.30 -6.46 6.29
CA VAL A 100 -7.81 -5.57 5.25
C VAL A 100 -8.93 -6.24 4.47
N ASP A 101 -9.91 -5.45 4.03
CA ASP A 101 -10.95 -5.95 3.14
C ASP A 101 -10.44 -5.92 1.70
N VAL A 102 -10.64 -7.01 0.97
CA VAL A 102 -10.11 -7.20 -0.38
C VAL A 102 -11.23 -7.57 -1.32
N ASP A 103 -11.51 -6.68 -2.28
CA ASP A 103 -12.40 -6.95 -3.39
C ASP A 103 -11.58 -7.26 -4.66
N GLY A 104 -12.06 -8.19 -5.48
CA GLY A 104 -11.38 -8.65 -6.70
C GLY A 104 -10.33 -9.76 -6.48
N ALA A 105 -9.24 -9.71 -7.24
CA ALA A 105 -8.27 -10.79 -7.34
C ALA A 105 -7.27 -10.81 -6.17
N ALA A 106 -7.53 -11.61 -5.14
CA ALA A 106 -6.62 -11.78 -3.98
C ALA A 106 -5.17 -12.15 -4.37
N GLU A 107 -4.99 -12.89 -5.47
CA GLU A 107 -3.65 -13.23 -5.99
C GLU A 107 -2.90 -12.00 -6.54
N ALA A 108 -3.61 -10.98 -7.03
CA ALA A 108 -2.98 -9.72 -7.42
C ALA A 108 -2.42 -8.99 -6.18
N LEU A 109 -3.19 -8.93 -5.10
CA LEU A 109 -2.70 -8.38 -3.83
C LEU A 109 -1.51 -9.17 -3.28
N ARG A 110 -1.57 -10.50 -3.31
CA ARG A 110 -0.48 -11.36 -2.81
C ARG A 110 0.83 -11.12 -3.58
N ARG A 111 0.77 -11.03 -4.91
CA ARG A 111 1.93 -10.69 -5.75
C ARG A 111 2.46 -9.28 -5.47
N PHE A 112 1.54 -8.32 -5.30
CA PHE A 112 1.92 -6.95 -4.94
C PHE A 112 2.72 -6.96 -3.63
N LEU A 113 2.21 -7.58 -2.58
CA LEU A 113 2.84 -7.58 -1.26
C LEU A 113 4.13 -8.43 -1.18
N ALA A 114 4.29 -9.44 -2.03
CA ALA A 114 5.51 -10.25 -2.10
C ALA A 114 6.77 -9.42 -2.41
N ARG A 115 6.64 -8.22 -2.98
CA ARG A 115 7.74 -7.28 -3.18
C ARG A 115 8.42 -6.83 -1.88
N ALA A 116 7.69 -6.84 -0.77
CA ALA A 116 8.08 -6.22 0.50
C ALA A 116 8.74 -7.22 1.47
N THR A 117 9.45 -8.22 0.94
CA THR A 117 10.14 -9.19 1.80
C THR A 117 11.36 -8.51 2.43
N PHE A 118 11.21 -8.00 3.65
CA PHE A 118 12.27 -7.41 4.49
C PHE A 118 12.76 -8.40 5.54
#